data_AF-A0A3A8YVD8-F1
#
_entry.id   AF-A0A3A8YVD8-F1
#
_cell.length_a   1.000
_cell.length_b   1.000
_cell.length_c   1.000
_cell.angle_alpha   90.00
_cell.angle_beta   90.00
_cell.angle_gamma   90.00
#
_symmetry.space_group_name_H-M   'P 1'
#
loop_
_entity.id
_entity.type
_entity.pdbx_description
1 polymer ?
#
loop_
_entity_poly.entity_id
_entity_poly.type
_entity_poly.pdbx_seq_one_letter_code
_entity_poly.pdbx_strand_id
1 'polypeptide(L)'
;MSVEIYDVSGGDAPSEIMVPVASEKMFESVWTVALRQLGIDRLGNGVWLHRDELDLLLADLRRVEEWVKYHCTIETADNIIWHIDHILKELPRQWGEHPDTPRLWMG
;
A
#
# COMPACT_ATOMS: atom_id res chain seq x y z
N MET A 1 -13.02 1.76 8.71
CA MET A 1 -12.16 2.85 8.20
C MET A 1 -11.52 2.38 6.89
N SER A 2 -10.76 3.23 6.19
CA SER A 2 -9.87 2.83 5.10
C SER A 2 -8.45 2.67 5.64
N VAL A 3 -7.67 1.78 5.04
CA VAL A 3 -6.21 1.77 5.18
C VAL A 3 -5.65 2.68 4.10
N GLU A 4 -4.77 3.58 4.49
CA GLU A 4 -4.22 4.67 3.68
C GLU A 4 -2.70 4.77 3.90
N ILE A 5 -2.00 5.31 2.91
CA ILE A 5 -0.57 5.65 3.04
C ILE A 5 -0.47 7.17 3.18
N TYR A 6 0.05 7.66 4.30
CA TYR A 6 0.17 9.09 4.57
C TYR A 6 1.46 9.48 5.28
N ASP A 7 1.90 10.72 5.09
CA ASP A 7 2.98 11.28 5.92
C ASP A 7 2.41 11.73 7.28
N VAL A 8 3.07 11.33 8.36
CA VAL A 8 2.72 11.69 9.75
C VAL A 8 3.68 12.74 10.33
N SER A 9 4.60 13.26 9.51
CA SER A 9 5.63 14.20 9.91
C SER A 9 5.02 15.58 10.22
N GLY A 10 4.31 15.70 11.34
CA GLY A 10 3.82 16.99 11.84
C GLY A 10 2.36 17.00 12.27
N GLY A 11 2.06 16.44 13.45
CA GLY A 11 0.80 16.66 14.16
C GLY A 11 -0.40 15.84 13.67
N ASP A 12 -1.48 15.86 14.46
CA ASP A 12 -2.64 14.94 14.44
C ASP A 12 -3.49 14.92 13.15
N ALA A 13 -3.08 15.58 12.05
CA ALA A 13 -3.80 15.60 10.79
C ALA A 13 -3.02 14.88 9.68
N PRO A 14 -3.66 14.03 8.86
CA PRO A 14 -3.05 13.48 7.66
C PRO A 14 -2.51 14.61 6.78
N SER A 15 -1.28 14.46 6.34
CA SER A 15 -0.55 15.37 5.45
C SER A 15 -1.12 15.38 4.02
N GLU A 16 -0.49 16.18 3.13
CA GLU A 16 -0.82 16.23 1.69
C GLU A 16 -0.67 14.87 0.97
N ILE A 17 0.12 13.95 1.53
CA ILE A 17 0.29 12.61 0.99
C ILE A 17 -0.78 11.73 1.63
N MET A 18 -1.77 11.32 0.84
CA MET A 18 -2.77 10.33 1.25
C MET A 18 -3.11 9.45 0.06
N VAL A 19 -2.70 8.18 0.11
CA VAL A 19 -2.98 7.19 -0.94
C VAL A 19 -3.89 6.09 -0.39
N PRO A 20 -5.14 5.98 -0.85
CA PRO A 20 -6.04 4.94 -0.38
C PRO A 20 -5.57 3.55 -0.84
N VAL A 21 -5.58 2.59 0.09
CA VAL A 21 -5.18 1.20 -0.17
C VAL A 21 -6.37 0.29 -0.33
N ALA A 22 -7.26 0.28 0.67
CA ALA A 22 -8.46 -0.54 0.68
C ALA A 22 -9.36 -0.14 1.85
N SER A 23 -10.61 -0.62 1.87
CA SER A 23 -11.35 -0.67 3.13
C SER A 23 -10.65 -1.61 4.13
N GLU A 24 -10.75 -1.30 5.42
CA GLU A 24 -10.20 -2.12 6.51
C GLU A 24 -10.62 -3.59 6.42
N LYS A 25 -11.91 -3.86 6.13
CA LYS A 25 -12.43 -5.21 5.91
C LYS A 25 -11.74 -5.93 4.75
N MET A 26 -11.49 -5.23 3.64
CA MET A 26 -10.77 -5.80 2.48
C MET A 26 -9.29 -6.01 2.80
N PHE A 27 -8.71 -5.11 3.59
CA PHE A 27 -7.34 -5.24 4.04
C PHE A 27 -7.13 -6.48 4.92
N GLU A 28 -8.00 -6.69 5.90
CA GLU A 28 -7.95 -7.85 6.79
C GLU A 28 -8.22 -9.17 6.05
N SER A 29 -9.22 -9.18 5.18
CA SER A 29 -9.66 -10.43 4.52
C SER A 29 -8.79 -10.85 3.34
N VAL A 30 -8.16 -9.90 2.62
CA VAL A 30 -7.39 -10.23 1.42
C VAL A 30 -5.93 -9.81 1.54
N TRP A 31 -5.64 -8.54 1.81
CA TRP A 31 -4.25 -8.06 1.85
C TRP A 31 -3.43 -8.78 2.90
N THR A 32 -3.93 -8.87 4.13
CA THR A 32 -3.24 -9.54 5.24
C THR A 32 -2.94 -11.01 4.92
N VAL A 33 -3.88 -11.68 4.24
CA VAL A 33 -3.71 -13.08 3.82
C VAL A 33 -2.64 -13.19 2.73
N ALA A 34 -2.71 -12.34 1.70
CA ALA A 34 -1.76 -12.33 0.60
C ALA A 34 -0.33 -12.04 1.10
N LEU A 35 -0.16 -11.01 1.91
CA LEU A 35 1.12 -10.60 2.49
C LEU A 35 1.74 -11.75 3.32
N ARG A 36 0.93 -12.39 4.16
CA ARG A 36 1.37 -13.54 4.96
C ARG A 36 1.80 -14.73 4.10
N GLN A 37 1.04 -15.07 3.06
CA GLN A 37 1.37 -16.19 2.18
C GLN A 37 2.60 -15.93 1.29
N LEU A 38 2.78 -14.68 0.87
CA LEU A 38 3.92 -14.25 0.06
C LEU A 38 5.18 -13.99 0.90
N GLY A 39 5.08 -14.00 2.23
CA GLY A 39 6.17 -13.68 3.14
C GLY A 39 6.64 -12.22 3.00
N ILE A 40 5.69 -11.30 2.85
CA ILE A 40 5.93 -9.86 2.72
C ILE A 40 5.63 -9.19 4.06
N ASP A 41 6.63 -8.55 4.63
CA ASP A 41 6.57 -7.83 5.91
C ASP A 41 6.71 -6.30 5.76
N ARG A 42 7.20 -5.83 4.61
CA ARG A 42 7.35 -4.40 4.27
C ARG A 42 6.02 -3.67 4.00
N LEU A 43 4.95 -4.40 3.73
CA LEU A 43 3.61 -3.88 3.50
C LEU A 43 2.69 -4.40 4.60
N GLY A 44 1.77 -3.57 5.09
CA GLY A 44 0.93 -3.94 6.22
C GLY A 44 0.14 -2.75 6.76
N ASN A 45 -0.95 -3.02 7.48
CA ASN A 45 -1.53 -1.98 8.33
C ASN A 45 -0.60 -1.82 9.53
N GLY A 46 -0.15 -0.59 9.79
CA GLY A 46 0.72 -0.24 10.89
C GLY A 46 2.21 -0.34 10.58
N VAL A 47 2.63 -0.16 9.32
CA VAL A 47 4.05 -0.23 8.93
C VAL A 47 4.57 1.09 8.38
N TRP A 48 5.86 1.33 8.60
CA TRP A 48 6.59 2.42 7.96
C TRP A 48 7.09 1.95 6.59
N LEU A 49 6.69 2.67 5.54
CA LEU A 49 7.22 2.53 4.19
C LEU A 49 8.41 3.47 4.04
N HIS A 50 9.58 2.95 3.70
CA HIS A 50 10.79 3.73 3.56
C HIS A 50 11.10 4.06 2.10
N ARG A 51 11.50 5.31 1.81
CA ARG A 51 11.73 5.79 0.45
C ARG A 51 12.87 5.04 -0.26
N ASP A 52 13.92 4.70 0.47
CA ASP A 52 15.06 3.93 -0.04
C ASP A 52 14.70 2.46 -0.36
N GLU A 53 13.55 1.99 0.11
CA GLU A 53 12.99 0.67 -0.20
C GLU A 53 11.94 0.73 -1.33
N LEU A 54 11.74 1.87 -1.99
CA LEU A 54 10.67 2.06 -2.97
C LEU A 54 10.62 0.93 -4.02
N ASP A 55 11.74 0.56 -4.62
CA ASP A 55 11.78 -0.51 -5.63
C ASP A 55 11.32 -1.87 -5.07
N LEU A 56 11.63 -2.16 -3.81
CA LEU A 56 11.19 -3.38 -3.12
C LEU A 56 9.69 -3.33 -2.82
N LEU A 57 9.18 -2.18 -2.37
CA LEU A 57 7.76 -1.97 -2.11
C LEU A 57 6.92 -2.14 -3.38
N LEU A 58 7.36 -1.55 -4.49
CA LEU A 58 6.71 -1.70 -5.80
C LEU A 58 6.73 -3.16 -6.28
N ALA A 59 7.84 -3.86 -6.08
CA ALA A 59 7.95 -5.28 -6.41
C ALA A 59 7.00 -6.14 -5.57
N ASP A 60 6.89 -5.87 -4.26
CA ASP A 60 5.97 -6.58 -3.37
C ASP A 60 4.51 -6.33 -3.73
N LEU A 61 4.14 -5.10 -4.09
CA LEU A 61 2.80 -4.78 -4.60
C LEU A 61 2.44 -5.57 -5.87
N ARG A 62 3.38 -5.70 -6.81
CA ARG A 62 3.19 -6.53 -8.02
C ARG A 62 3.03 -8.03 -7.68
N ARG A 63 3.69 -8.51 -6.62
CA ARG A 63 3.49 -9.89 -6.15
C ARG A 63 2.10 -10.10 -5.56
N VAL A 64 1.56 -9.12 -4.82
CA VAL A 64 0.18 -9.15 -4.32
C VAL A 64 -0.81 -9.12 -5.49
N GLU A 65 -0.56 -8.28 -6.50
CA GLU A 65 -1.38 -8.20 -7.72
C GLU A 65 -1.51 -9.55 -8.42
N GLU A 66 -0.38 -10.25 -8.61
CA GLU A 66 -0.40 -11.59 -9.20
C GLU A 66 -1.12 -12.58 -8.29
N TRP A 67 -0.89 -12.53 -6.97
CA TRP A 67 -1.54 -13.44 -6.03
C TRP A 67 -3.06 -13.33 -6.08
N VAL A 68 -3.64 -12.11 -6.11
CA VAL A 68 -5.09 -11.93 -6.11
C VAL A 68 -5.76 -12.44 -7.39
N LYS A 69 -5.07 -12.41 -8.53
CA LYS A 69 -5.58 -12.97 -9.80
C LYS A 69 -5.85 -14.46 -9.72
N TYR A 70 -5.07 -15.19 -8.92
CA TYR A 70 -5.20 -16.65 -8.77
C TYR A 70 -6.04 -17.10 -7.58
N HIS A 71 -6.19 -16.26 -6.54
CA HIS A 71 -6.79 -16.67 -5.26
C HIS A 71 -8.11 -15.98 -4.92
N CYS A 72 -8.49 -14.93 -5.64
CA CYS A 72 -9.72 -14.19 -5.38
C CYS A 72 -10.75 -14.36 -6.50
N THR A 73 -12.00 -13.99 -6.22
CA THR A 73 -13.00 -13.83 -7.29
C THR A 73 -12.60 -12.68 -8.21
N ILE A 74 -13.07 -12.70 -9.46
CA ILE A 74 -12.77 -11.66 -10.46
C ILE A 74 -13.08 -10.26 -9.91
N GLU A 75 -14.27 -10.07 -9.31
CA GLU A 75 -14.68 -8.77 -8.73
C GLU A 75 -13.73 -8.30 -7.61
N THR A 76 -13.30 -9.22 -6.74
CA THR A 76 -12.38 -8.88 -5.65
C THR A 76 -10.98 -8.59 -6.18
N ALA A 77 -10.50 -9.38 -7.15
CA ALA A 77 -9.22 -9.18 -7.80
C ALA A 77 -9.18 -7.82 -8.52
N ASP A 78 -10.18 -7.50 -9.32
CA ASP A 78 -10.27 -6.23 -10.06
C ASP A 78 -10.23 -5.02 -9.12
N ASN A 79 -10.95 -5.09 -7.99
CA ASN A 79 -10.94 -4.03 -6.99
C ASN A 79 -9.55 -3.82 -6.38
N ILE A 80 -8.86 -4.91 -6.02
CA ILE A 80 -7.53 -4.83 -5.39
C ILE A 80 -6.47 -4.39 -6.41
N ILE A 81 -6.52 -4.92 -7.64
CA ILE A 81 -5.62 -4.54 -8.73
C ILE A 81 -5.74 -3.04 -9.00
N TRP A 82 -6.96 -2.50 -9.03
CA TRP A 82 -7.17 -1.06 -9.19
C TRP A 82 -6.46 -0.24 -8.10
N HIS A 83 -6.55 -0.66 -6.84
CA HIS A 83 -5.84 0.01 -5.75
C HIS A 83 -4.32 -0.16 -5.85
N ILE A 84 -3.84 -1.35 -6.21
CA ILE A 84 -2.41 -1.59 -6.43
C ILE A 84 -1.87 -0.68 -7.53
N ASP A 85 -2.52 -0.62 -8.69
CA ASP A 85 -2.11 0.24 -9.79
C ASP A 85 -2.13 1.72 -9.38
N HIS A 86 -3.10 2.13 -8.56
CA HIS A 86 -3.13 3.47 -7.98
C HIS A 86 -1.91 3.73 -7.08
N ILE A 87 -1.59 2.82 -6.15
CA ILE A 87 -0.43 2.95 -5.26
C ILE A 87 0.89 2.96 -6.06
N LEU A 88 1.03 2.09 -7.05
CA LEU A 88 2.22 1.99 -7.89
C LEU A 88 2.50 3.27 -8.67
N LYS A 89 1.46 4.06 -8.97
CA LYS A 89 1.58 5.37 -9.62
C LYS A 89 1.80 6.50 -8.61
N GLU A 90 1.01 6.53 -7.55
CA GLU A 90 1.00 7.65 -6.61
C GLU A 90 2.20 7.62 -5.68
N LEU A 91 2.62 6.45 -5.18
CA LEU A 91 3.71 6.36 -4.20
C LEU A 91 5.05 6.94 -4.74
N PRO A 92 5.50 6.59 -5.96
CA PRO A 92 6.69 7.24 -6.55
C PRO A 92 6.49 8.72 -6.85
N ARG A 93 5.29 9.11 -7.34
CA ARG A 93 4.97 10.51 -7.67
C ARG A 93 5.07 11.39 -6.42
N GLN A 94 4.45 10.95 -5.33
CA GLN A 94 4.43 11.65 -4.04
C GLN A 94 5.84 11.79 -3.46
N TRP A 95 6.66 10.74 -3.46
CA TRP A 95 8.06 10.88 -3.04
C TRP A 95 8.93 11.71 -3.98
N GLY A 96 8.55 11.84 -5.26
CA GLY A 96 9.18 12.75 -6.20
C GLY A 96 8.86 14.22 -5.90
N GLU A 97 7.61 14.51 -5.51
CA GLU A 97 7.12 15.85 -5.14
C GLU A 97 7.54 16.28 -3.73
N HIS A 98 7.75 15.30 -2.83
CA HIS A 98 8.15 15.51 -1.44
C HIS A 98 9.50 14.83 -1.14
N PRO A 99 10.62 15.36 -1.67
CA PRO A 99 11.93 14.72 -1.54
C PRO A 99 12.45 14.70 -0.09
N ASP A 100 11.92 15.55 0.79
CA ASP A 100 12.31 15.61 2.19
C ASP A 100 11.54 14.63 3.09
N THR A 101 10.59 13.87 2.54
CA THR A 101 9.81 12.85 3.27
C THR A 101 10.51 11.48 3.16
N PRO A 102 11.23 11.01 4.20
CA PRO A 102 12.00 9.77 4.11
C PRO A 102 11.15 8.51 4.28
N ARG A 103 9.97 8.63 4.88
CA ARG A 103 9.07 7.51 5.17
C ARG A 103 7.61 7.94 5.18
N LEU A 104 6.73 6.99 4.91
CA LEU A 104 5.27 7.15 4.97
C LEU A 104 4.69 6.09 5.90
N TRP A 105 3.59 6.40 6.58
CA TRP A 105 2.85 5.45 7.37
C TRP A 105 1.78 4.79 6.51
N MET A 106 1.68 3.46 6.57
CA MET A 106 0.55 2.73 6.02
C MET A 106 -0.35 2.32 7.19
N GLY A 107 -1.55 2.90 7.29
CA GLY A 107 -2.43 2.76 8.46
C GLY A 107 -3.89 2.97 8.17
#